data_AF-A0A7C3ZB12-F1
#
_entry.id   AF-A0A7C3ZB12-F1
#
_cell.length_a   1.000
_cell.length_b   1.000
_cell.length_c   1.000
_cell.angle_alpha   90.00
_cell.angle_beta   90.00
_cell.angle_gamma   90.00
#
_symmetry.space_group_name_H-M   'P 1'
#
loop_
_entity.id
_entity.type
_entity.pdbx_description
1 polymer ?
#
loop_
_entity_poly.entity_id
_entity_poly.type
_entity_poly.pdbx_seq_one_letter_code
_entity_poly.pdbx_strand_id
1 'polypeptide(L)'
;MHELARVRNVLADVLVKANGRKVKKIAIALTASHADEEEFRELFNAEANGTLAEGAEVEIEFVSNAYTCKKCGNEEEVPFDPIRCTKCGSPDLKTKPDYEIIGLFF
;
A
#
# COMPACT_ATOMS: atom_id res chain seq x y z
N MET A 1 11.67 9.17 -5.66
CA MET A 1 11.14 8.24 -6.69
C MET A 1 10.42 7.01 -6.11
N HIS A 2 10.68 6.60 -4.86
CA HIS A 2 9.98 5.47 -4.21
C HIS A 2 8.46 5.70 -4.12
N GLU A 3 8.03 6.84 -3.57
CA GLU A 3 6.59 7.13 -3.39
C GLU A 3 5.83 7.33 -4.71
N LEU A 4 6.43 7.99 -5.71
CA LEU A 4 5.79 8.13 -7.03
C LEU A 4 5.48 6.77 -7.68
N ALA A 5 6.40 5.80 -7.56
CA ALA A 5 6.17 4.45 -8.08
C ALA A 5 5.03 3.74 -7.33
N ARG A 6 4.98 3.89 -6.00
CA ARG A 6 3.90 3.35 -5.16
C ARG A 6 2.54 3.95 -5.53
N VAL A 7 2.47 5.26 -5.68
CA VAL A 7 1.27 6.00 -6.13
C VAL A 7 0.77 5.47 -7.48
N ARG A 8 1.67 5.30 -8.46
CA ARG A 8 1.32 4.78 -9.78
C ARG A 8 0.77 3.36 -9.73
N ASN A 9 1.35 2.50 -8.90
CA ASN A 9 0.87 1.13 -8.71
C ASN A 9 -0.54 1.14 -8.09
N VAL A 10 -0.76 1.95 -7.04
CA VAL A 10 -2.07 2.13 -6.42
C VAL A 10 -3.10 2.63 -7.44
N LEU A 11 -2.79 3.68 -8.20
CA LEU A 11 -3.69 4.22 -9.22
C LEU A 11 -4.04 3.18 -10.29
N ALA A 12 -3.06 2.41 -10.78
CA ALA A 12 -3.30 1.36 -11.75
C ALA A 12 -4.28 0.30 -11.20
N ASP A 13 -4.05 -0.18 -9.98
CA ASP A 13 -4.93 -1.16 -9.32
C ASP A 13 -6.34 -0.60 -9.07
N VAL A 14 -6.43 0.67 -8.67
CA VAL A 14 -7.71 1.38 -8.49
C VAL A 14 -8.50 1.39 -9.80
N LEU A 15 -7.87 1.79 -10.92
CA LEU A 15 -8.54 1.88 -12.22
C LEU A 15 -8.97 0.50 -12.73
N VAL A 16 -8.16 -0.53 -12.51
CA VAL A 16 -8.51 -1.93 -12.83
C VAL A 16 -9.73 -2.37 -12.01
N LYS A 17 -9.70 -2.19 -10.67
CA LYS A 17 -10.82 -2.56 -9.78
C LYS A 17 -12.08 -1.73 -10.02
N ALA A 18 -11.92 -0.47 -10.43
CA ALA A 18 -13.01 0.42 -10.76
C ALA A 18 -13.80 -0.07 -11.97
N ASN A 19 -13.15 -0.78 -12.90
CA ASN A 19 -13.76 -1.41 -14.06
C ASN A 19 -14.63 -0.41 -14.86
N GLY A 20 -14.03 0.74 -15.21
CA GLY A 20 -14.68 1.78 -16.01
C GLY A 20 -15.62 2.73 -15.25
N ARG A 21 -15.81 2.54 -13.94
CA ARG A 21 -16.62 3.45 -13.11
C ARG A 21 -15.78 4.61 -12.59
N LYS A 22 -16.37 5.80 -12.52
CA LYS A 22 -15.75 6.98 -11.89
C LYS A 22 -15.59 6.73 -10.40
N VAL A 23 -14.38 6.90 -9.87
CA VAL A 23 -14.06 6.72 -8.45
C VAL A 23 -14.21 8.07 -7.74
N LYS A 24 -14.96 8.10 -6.64
CA LYS A 24 -15.14 9.28 -5.78
C LYS A 24 -14.26 9.23 -4.55
N LYS A 25 -14.01 8.04 -4.02
CA LYS A 25 -13.18 7.84 -2.83
C LYS A 25 -12.47 6.49 -2.87
N ILE A 26 -11.27 6.45 -2.33
CA ILE A 26 -10.40 5.28 -2.21
C ILE A 26 -9.95 5.19 -0.76
N ALA A 27 -10.11 4.04 -0.13
CA ALA A 27 -9.50 3.75 1.16
C ALA A 27 -8.35 2.75 0.95
N ILE A 28 -7.16 3.10 1.43
CA ILE A 28 -5.94 2.30 1.30
C ILE A 28 -5.31 2.06 2.67
N ALA A 29 -4.91 0.82 2.92
CA ALA A 29 -3.97 0.51 3.99
C ALA A 29 -2.55 0.61 3.41
N LEU A 30 -1.72 1.49 3.97
CA LEU A 30 -0.32 1.65 3.59
C LEU A 30 0.56 1.13 4.71
N THR A 31 1.45 0.18 4.39
CA THR A 31 2.48 -0.23 5.34
C THR A 31 3.39 0.97 5.63
N ALA A 32 3.62 1.24 6.92
CA ALA A 32 4.27 2.44 7.42
C ALA A 32 5.74 2.49 6.99
N SER A 33 5.99 3.03 5.81
CA SER A 33 7.31 3.17 5.20
C SER A 33 7.59 4.64 4.89
N HIS A 34 8.04 5.45 5.86
CA HIS A 34 8.48 6.86 5.64
C HIS A 34 7.55 7.77 4.79
N ALA A 35 6.31 7.36 4.56
CA ALA A 35 5.43 8.01 3.59
C ALA A 35 4.76 9.16 4.29
N ASP A 36 4.99 10.36 3.78
CA ASP A 36 4.21 11.52 4.16
C ASP A 36 2.82 11.42 3.53
N GLU A 37 1.79 11.47 4.37
CA GLU A 37 0.40 11.30 3.93
C GLU A 37 0.00 12.41 2.94
N GLU A 38 0.43 13.64 3.19
CA GLU A 38 0.15 14.79 2.34
C GLU A 38 0.85 14.63 0.98
N GLU A 39 2.14 14.29 0.98
CA GLU A 39 2.89 14.00 -0.26
C GLU A 39 2.22 12.89 -1.08
N PHE A 40 1.80 11.80 -0.44
CA PHE A 40 1.13 10.71 -1.14
C PHE A 40 -0.17 11.17 -1.81
N ARG A 41 -0.99 11.95 -1.10
CA ARG A 41 -2.27 12.50 -1.61
C ARG A 41 -2.03 13.46 -2.77
N GLU A 42 -1.05 14.33 -2.67
CA GLU A 42 -0.69 15.28 -3.73
C GLU A 42 -0.21 14.55 -4.99
N LEU A 43 0.72 13.60 -4.85
CA LEU A 43 1.23 12.80 -5.95
C LEU A 43 0.11 11.96 -6.59
N PHE A 44 -0.78 11.38 -5.78
CA PHE A 44 -1.93 10.64 -6.29
C PHE A 44 -2.83 11.53 -7.14
N ASN A 45 -3.19 12.71 -6.65
CA ASN A 45 -4.04 13.65 -7.38
C ASN A 45 -3.39 14.12 -8.68
N ALA A 46 -2.07 14.36 -8.67
CA ALA A 46 -1.32 14.74 -9.86
C ALA A 46 -1.34 13.62 -10.92
N GLU A 47 -1.08 12.38 -10.53
CA GLU A 47 -1.05 11.22 -11.44
C GLU A 47 -2.45 10.78 -11.89
N ALA A 48 -3.49 11.02 -11.09
CA ALA A 48 -4.87 10.67 -11.41
C ALA A 48 -5.53 11.64 -12.41
N ASN A 49 -4.91 12.78 -12.72
CA ASN A 49 -5.46 13.75 -13.66
C ASN A 49 -5.70 13.12 -15.05
N GLY A 50 -6.89 13.33 -15.62
CA GLY A 50 -7.30 12.72 -16.89
C GLY A 50 -7.76 11.25 -16.78
N THR A 51 -7.88 10.70 -15.57
CA THR A 51 -8.35 9.31 -15.34
C THR A 51 -9.73 9.25 -14.69
N LEU A 52 -10.29 8.05 -14.56
CA LEU A 52 -11.55 7.83 -13.84
C LEU A 52 -11.43 8.01 -12.32
N ALA A 53 -10.21 8.16 -11.79
CA ALA A 53 -9.95 8.48 -10.39
C ALA A 53 -9.62 9.97 -10.18
N GLU A 54 -9.74 10.81 -11.21
CA GLU A 54 -9.52 12.25 -11.08
C GLU A 54 -10.46 12.87 -10.05
N GLY A 55 -9.88 13.55 -9.06
CA GLY A 55 -10.60 14.20 -7.96
C GLY A 55 -11.15 13.24 -6.90
N ALA A 56 -10.71 11.98 -6.89
CA ALA A 56 -11.08 11.04 -5.84
C ALA A 56 -10.47 11.44 -4.49
N GLU A 57 -11.26 11.37 -3.42
CA GLU A 57 -10.75 11.47 -2.05
C GLU A 57 -9.94 10.22 -1.72
N VAL A 58 -8.71 10.39 -1.25
CA VAL A 58 -7.90 9.27 -0.74
C VAL A 58 -8.09 9.20 0.77
N GLU A 59 -8.16 8.03 1.37
CA GLU A 59 -8.13 7.84 2.83
C GLU A 59 -7.05 6.81 3.13
N ILE A 60 -6.11 7.15 4.01
CA ILE A 60 -4.92 6.36 4.26
C ILE A 60 -4.96 5.85 5.70
N GLU A 61 -4.89 4.52 5.85
CA GLU A 61 -4.65 3.86 7.12
C GLU A 61 -3.21 3.36 7.15
N PHE A 62 -2.38 3.89 8.05
CA PHE A 62 -1.02 3.39 8.22
C PHE A 62 -1.01 2.12 9.07
N VAL A 63 -0.50 1.04 8.51
CA VAL A 63 -0.39 -0.26 9.18
C VAL A 63 1.05 -0.64 9.46
N SER A 64 1.28 -1.34 10.57
CA SER A 64 2.60 -1.88 10.92
C SER A 64 3.09 -2.87 9.86
N ASN A 65 4.38 -2.76 9.53
CA ASN A 65 5.09 -3.81 8.83
C ASN A 65 5.14 -5.06 9.73
N ALA A 66 4.86 -6.21 9.15
CA ALA A 66 4.88 -7.48 9.85
C ALA A 66 5.27 -8.60 8.91
N TYR A 67 5.87 -9.65 9.46
CA TYR A 67 6.19 -10.85 8.70
C TYR A 67 5.73 -12.11 9.41
N THR A 68 5.47 -13.16 8.63
CA THR A 68 5.28 -14.54 9.08
C THR A 68 6.43 -15.40 8.54
N CYS A 69 7.20 -16.04 9.43
CA CYS A 69 8.21 -17.00 9.03
C CYS A 69 7.57 -18.30 8.56
N LYS A 70 7.77 -18.69 7.29
CA LYS A 70 7.17 -19.91 6.73
C LYS A 70 7.80 -21.20 7.26
N LYS A 71 8.96 -21.11 7.93
CA LYS A 71 9.67 -22.26 8.50
C LYS A 71 9.22 -22.60 9.92
N CYS A 72 9.11 -21.59 10.80
CA CYS A 72 8.82 -21.81 12.22
C CYS A 72 7.50 -21.19 12.69
N GLY A 73 6.77 -20.50 11.81
CA GLY A 73 5.51 -19.84 12.12
C GLY A 73 5.62 -18.60 13.00
N ASN A 74 6.83 -18.06 13.22
CA ASN A 74 6.98 -16.82 14.00
C ASN A 74 6.32 -15.65 13.27
N GLU A 75 5.46 -14.92 13.96
CA GLU A 75 4.85 -13.67 13.50
C GLU A 75 5.37 -12.53 14.36
N GLU A 76 5.80 -11.46 13.72
CA GLU A 76 6.42 -10.33 14.41
C GLU A 76 6.20 -9.05 13.61
N GLU A 77 5.83 -7.99 14.33
CA GLU A 77 5.83 -6.62 13.80
C GLU A 77 7.25 -6.10 13.78
N VAL A 78 7.62 -5.48 12.67
CA VAL A 78 8.97 -5.03 12.40
C VAL A 78 8.94 -3.64 11.80
N PRO A 79 9.89 -2.75 12.13
CA PRO A 79 9.92 -1.42 11.54
C PRO A 79 10.27 -1.43 10.04
N PHE A 80 10.91 -2.49 9.56
CA PHE A 80 11.34 -2.66 8.16
C PHE A 80 11.35 -4.15 7.78
N ASP A 81 11.41 -4.43 6.49
CA ASP A 81 11.46 -5.79 5.97
C ASP A 81 12.70 -6.55 6.49
N PRO A 82 12.52 -7.63 7.27
CA PRO A 82 13.62 -8.36 7.86
C PRO A 82 14.24 -9.30 6.83
N ILE A 83 15.56 -9.44 6.88
CA ILE A 83 16.29 -10.38 6.00
C ILE A 83 16.15 -11.82 6.53
N ARG A 84 15.95 -11.99 7.84
CA ARG A 84 15.86 -13.30 8.51
C ARG A 84 14.89 -13.27 9.69
N CYS A 85 14.27 -14.41 9.95
CA CYS A 85 13.45 -14.63 11.14
C CYS A 85 14.31 -14.52 12.41
N THR A 86 13.89 -13.67 13.35
CA THR A 86 14.55 -13.46 14.65
C THR A 86 14.59 -14.73 15.52
N LYS A 87 13.62 -15.65 15.33
CA LYS A 87 13.48 -16.88 16.11
C LYS A 87 14.28 -18.08 15.59
N CYS A 88 14.35 -18.26 14.27
CA CYS A 88 14.96 -19.47 13.68
C CYS A 88 16.04 -19.20 12.61
N GLY A 89 16.29 -17.94 12.28
CA GLY A 89 17.28 -17.52 11.27
C GLY A 89 16.93 -17.84 9.82
N SER A 90 15.75 -18.40 9.56
CA SER A 90 15.25 -18.67 8.19
C SER A 90 15.08 -17.37 7.41
N PRO A 91 15.47 -17.33 6.12
CA PRO A 91 15.18 -16.22 5.23
C PRO A 91 13.79 -16.32 4.57
N ASP A 92 13.09 -17.45 4.69
CA ASP A 92 11.76 -17.64 4.09
C ASP A 92 10.68 -16.96 4.93
N LEU A 93 10.48 -15.67 4.66
CA LEU A 93 9.53 -14.79 5.32
C LEU A 93 8.43 -14.39 4.34
N LYS A 94 7.20 -14.28 4.84
CA LYS A 94 6.09 -13.66 4.15
C LYS A 94 5.84 -12.30 4.79
N THR A 95 6.05 -11.21 4.06
CA THR A 95 5.71 -9.85 4.51
C THR A 95 4.29 -9.48 4.08
N LYS A 96 3.72 -8.45 4.72
CA LYS A 96 2.52 -7.78 4.20
C LYS A 96 2.85 -7.06 2.88
N PRO A 97 1.87 -6.88 1.98
CA PRO A 97 2.07 -6.06 0.80
C PRO A 97 2.37 -4.60 1.18
N ASP A 98 3.01 -3.86 0.27
CA ASP A 98 3.30 -2.42 0.42
C ASP A 98 2.03 -1.57 0.56
N TYR A 99 0.92 -2.04 0.02
CA TYR A 99 -0.39 -1.43 0.21
C TYR A 99 -1.50 -2.46 -0.02
N GLU A 100 -2.69 -2.11 0.46
CA GLU A 100 -3.92 -2.81 0.13
C GLU A 100 -5.04 -1.81 -0.10
N ILE A 101 -5.76 -1.93 -1.23
CA ILE A 101 -7.00 -1.17 -1.44
C ILE A 101 -8.11 -1.86 -0.65
N ILE A 102 -8.48 -1.25 0.47
CA ILE A 102 -9.48 -1.76 1.41
C ILE A 102 -10.90 -1.23 1.11
N GLY A 103 -11.02 -0.18 0.28
CA GLY A 103 -12.33 0.33 -0.15
C GLY A 103 -12.28 1.16 -1.44
N LEU A 104 -13.33 1.06 -2.25
CA LEU A 104 -13.57 1.88 -3.44
C LEU A 104 -15.03 2.33 -3.48
N PHE A 105 -15.24 3.63 -3.69
CA PHE A 105 -16.56 4.25 -3.72
C PHE A 105 -16.73 5.02 -5.03
N PHE A 106 -17.90 4.92 -5.66
CA PHE A 106 -18.18 5.40 -7.02
C PHE A 106 -19.33 6.42 -7.06
#